data_AF-A0A7K1YYD2-F1
#
_entry.id   AF-A0A7K1YYD2-F1
#
_cell.length_a   1.000
_cell.length_b   1.000
_cell.length_c   1.000
_cell.angle_alpha   90.00
_cell.angle_beta   90.00
_cell.angle_gamma   90.00
#
_symmetry.space_group_name_H-M   'P 1'
#
loop_
_entity.id
_entity.type
_entity.pdbx_description
1 polymer ?
#
loop_
_entity_poly.entity_id
_entity_poly.type
_entity_poly.pdbx_seq_one_letter_code
_entity_poly.pdbx_strand_id
1 'polypeptide(L)'
;MSPLIWTEFRPDLGKFDEFQHFESAGGGRVLQSLYRGPEVPIRLIMTANGAEWSELPLPDGFHVADLGSDAGASIDMAGDRWVAFGWDLTRDPHENVGREVWFSDDQGSSWTEVNVETPQRSEPLPPYAIEESAVLEALAWGSCLVVVVRTSTRLDLEALLADRGLMPTGKLLNFWEPSRHGFTLTFIEEFPSEGESVRPSRGRWRQHKQDVSHEDLGLSIRQQELLQKRRDTVVRIYAGDGPSLPMTAEYERWVYKITGTASAEGIVLATQGEWQALLTSADGLAWDEDPLDSVELWGDGGGDGALWAAARTRKGMRFDRIRYQDGQVPVALKEGVKNLSSFAAGQAGVVAAGLTGRSARREPGLMQTRVRTAGRTYTHSGHGDYRADELWLGWSRDGDAWTWQPASEAFGVDPRRRISVRLAVGKDFLLAEVSDFGMMWKITRDTYIPFDPSPTGDGHAVAARRRWFMARVG
;
A
#
# COMPACT_ATOMS: atom_id res chain seq x y z
N MET A 1 -17.11 3.80 27.55
CA MET A 1 -17.70 4.09 26.24
C MET A 1 -18.71 3.01 25.90
N SER A 2 -19.79 3.37 25.21
CA SER A 2 -20.76 2.39 24.69
C SER A 2 -20.21 1.73 23.41
N PRO A 3 -20.66 0.50 23.07
CA PRO A 3 -20.41 -0.10 21.75
C PRO A 3 -20.84 0.82 20.60
N LEU A 4 -20.16 0.73 19.45
CA LEU A 4 -20.59 1.45 18.25
C LEU A 4 -21.88 0.83 17.72
N ILE A 5 -22.83 1.69 17.39
CA ILE A 5 -24.06 1.30 16.69
C ILE A 5 -23.80 1.43 15.20
N TRP A 6 -23.65 0.30 14.53
CA TRP A 6 -23.47 0.25 13.08
C TRP A 6 -24.83 0.14 12.40
N THR A 7 -25.05 1.02 11.44
CA THR A 7 -26.27 1.02 10.62
C THR A 7 -25.91 0.61 9.20
N GLU A 8 -26.55 -0.44 8.70
CA GLU A 8 -26.41 -0.83 7.30
C GLU A 8 -27.03 0.25 6.41
N PHE A 9 -26.33 0.61 5.34
CA PHE A 9 -26.81 1.56 4.35
C PHE A 9 -26.36 1.14 2.95
N ARG A 10 -26.85 1.87 1.95
CA ARG A 10 -26.38 1.75 0.57
C ARG A 10 -25.82 3.10 0.16
N PRO A 11 -24.50 3.25 -0.02
CA PRO A 11 -23.95 4.50 -0.51
C PRO A 11 -24.52 4.77 -1.91
N ASP A 12 -24.83 6.03 -2.20
CA ASP A 12 -25.10 6.45 -3.56
C ASP A 12 -23.76 6.60 -4.27
N LEU A 13 -23.37 5.53 -4.95
CA LEU A 13 -22.15 5.49 -5.74
C LEU A 13 -22.38 5.99 -7.17
N GLY A 14 -23.58 6.48 -7.50
CA GLY A 14 -23.92 7.00 -8.83
C GLY A 14 -23.54 6.05 -9.96
N LYS A 15 -22.64 6.49 -10.85
CA LYS A 15 -22.19 5.74 -12.04
C LYS A 15 -21.03 4.76 -11.77
N PHE A 16 -20.73 4.48 -10.50
CA PHE A 16 -19.48 3.89 -10.09
C PHE A 16 -19.63 2.52 -9.40
N ASP A 17 -20.48 1.61 -9.88
CA ASP A 17 -20.88 0.41 -9.13
C ASP A 17 -19.79 -0.67 -8.85
N GLU A 18 -18.56 -0.51 -9.35
CA GLU A 18 -17.46 -1.49 -9.21
C GLU A 18 -16.21 -0.87 -8.58
N PHE A 19 -15.95 -1.13 -7.30
CA PHE A 19 -14.77 -0.59 -6.62
C PHE A 19 -13.94 -1.65 -5.91
N GLN A 20 -12.68 -1.31 -5.66
CA GLN A 20 -11.73 -2.24 -5.08
C GLN A 20 -11.33 -1.87 -3.65
N HIS A 21 -11.10 -0.61 -3.28
CA HIS A 21 -10.56 -0.24 -1.96
C HIS A 21 -11.03 1.15 -1.50
N PHE A 22 -11.27 1.33 -0.20
CA PHE A 22 -11.47 2.63 0.43
C PHE A 22 -10.60 2.78 1.68
N GLU A 23 -10.25 4.01 2.02
CA GLU A 23 -9.31 4.35 3.08
C GLU A 23 -9.65 5.71 3.70
N SER A 24 -9.26 5.91 4.96
CA SER A 24 -9.32 7.24 5.56
C SER A 24 -8.35 8.17 4.84
N ALA A 25 -8.75 9.43 4.70
CA ALA A 25 -7.88 10.48 4.22
C ALA A 25 -7.97 11.72 5.12
N GLY A 26 -6.99 12.61 4.95
CA GLY A 26 -6.90 13.87 5.69
C GLY A 26 -8.16 14.72 5.61
N GLY A 27 -8.38 15.53 6.66
CA GLY A 27 -9.55 16.40 6.75
C GLY A 27 -10.88 15.67 7.01
N GLY A 28 -10.81 14.41 7.46
CA GLY A 28 -11.98 13.60 7.82
C GLY A 28 -12.76 13.09 6.61
N ARG A 29 -12.06 12.86 5.49
CA ARG A 29 -12.63 12.34 4.25
C ARG A 29 -12.29 10.87 4.11
N VAL A 30 -13.02 10.18 3.24
CA VAL A 30 -12.72 8.79 2.85
C VAL A 30 -12.55 8.77 1.34
N LEU A 31 -11.43 8.19 0.88
CA LEU A 31 -11.14 7.97 -0.52
C LEU A 31 -11.53 6.55 -0.92
N GLN A 32 -11.89 6.38 -2.19
CA GLN A 32 -12.11 5.08 -2.78
C GLN A 32 -11.65 5.06 -4.24
N SER A 33 -10.99 3.97 -4.63
CA SER A 33 -10.42 3.80 -5.97
C SER A 33 -11.27 2.96 -6.89
N LEU A 34 -11.43 3.49 -8.10
CA LEU A 34 -12.07 2.86 -9.24
C LEU A 34 -11.01 2.38 -10.22
N TYR A 35 -10.71 1.09 -10.16
CA TYR A 35 -9.87 0.44 -11.16
C TYR A 35 -10.75 -0.21 -12.23
N ARG A 36 -10.61 0.22 -13.49
CA ARG A 36 -11.34 -0.31 -14.65
C ARG A 36 -10.47 -1.11 -15.61
N GLY A 37 -9.24 -1.43 -15.20
CA GLY A 37 -8.25 -2.09 -16.04
C GLY A 37 -6.95 -1.27 -16.16
N PRO A 38 -5.90 -1.87 -16.72
CA PRO A 38 -4.55 -1.31 -16.74
C PRO A 38 -4.42 -0.09 -17.66
N GLU A 39 -5.30 0.04 -18.65
CA GLU A 39 -5.29 1.13 -19.64
C GLU A 39 -6.19 2.31 -19.24
N VAL A 40 -6.91 2.20 -18.12
CA VAL A 40 -7.85 3.23 -17.67
C VAL A 40 -7.28 3.91 -16.44
N PRO A 41 -7.19 5.27 -16.44
CA PRO A 41 -6.89 6.05 -15.25
C PRO A 41 -7.66 5.59 -14.02
N ILE A 42 -6.93 5.36 -12.92
CA ILE A 42 -7.57 5.11 -11.63
C ILE A 42 -8.34 6.38 -11.29
N ARG A 43 -9.66 6.27 -11.19
CA ARG A 43 -10.48 7.39 -10.74
C ARG A 43 -10.61 7.29 -9.25
N LEU A 44 -10.45 8.41 -8.58
CA LEU A 44 -10.72 8.51 -7.15
C LEU A 44 -12.07 9.15 -6.94
N ILE A 45 -12.84 8.54 -6.05
CA ILE A 45 -14.02 9.17 -5.48
C ILE A 45 -13.77 9.41 -3.99
N MET A 46 -14.47 10.39 -3.47
CA MET A 46 -14.29 10.88 -2.12
C MET A 46 -15.63 11.19 -1.49
N THR A 47 -15.72 10.93 -0.19
CA THR A 47 -16.85 11.35 0.62
C THR A 47 -16.38 12.07 1.89
N ALA A 48 -17.12 13.11 2.27
CA ALA A 48 -16.94 13.80 3.54
C ALA A 48 -17.98 13.39 4.60
N ASN A 49 -18.99 12.59 4.23
CA ASN A 49 -20.10 12.21 5.10
C ASN A 49 -20.44 10.71 5.08
N GLY A 50 -19.75 9.94 4.23
CA GLY A 50 -19.90 8.51 4.03
C GLY A 50 -21.08 8.10 3.12
N ALA A 51 -21.96 9.02 2.75
CA ALA A 51 -23.19 8.75 2.00
C ALA A 51 -23.13 9.26 0.56
N GLU A 52 -22.64 10.48 0.38
CA GLU A 52 -22.50 11.15 -0.92
C GLU A 52 -21.05 11.08 -1.37
N TRP A 53 -20.85 10.61 -2.60
CA TRP A 53 -19.53 10.43 -3.18
C TRP A 53 -19.37 11.31 -4.41
N SER A 54 -18.23 11.97 -4.49
CA SER A 54 -17.87 12.84 -5.60
C SER A 54 -16.51 12.43 -6.15
N GLU A 55 -16.31 12.58 -7.44
CA GLU A 55 -15.02 12.34 -8.06
C GLU A 55 -14.01 13.40 -7.62
N LEU A 56 -12.80 12.95 -7.27
CA LEU A 56 -11.64 13.80 -7.09
C LEU A 56 -10.96 13.96 -8.46
N PRO A 57 -11.01 15.14 -9.08
CA PRO A 57 -10.30 15.36 -10.33
C PRO A 57 -8.79 15.25 -10.06
N LEU A 58 -8.13 14.40 -10.84
CA LEU A 58 -6.68 14.22 -10.84
C LEU A 58 -6.08 14.81 -12.12
N PRO A 59 -4.78 15.13 -12.16
CA PRO A 59 -4.11 15.53 -13.39
C PRO A 59 -4.32 14.50 -14.51
N ASP A 60 -4.40 14.96 -15.76
CA ASP A 60 -4.54 14.06 -16.91
C ASP A 60 -3.33 13.12 -17.00
N GLY A 61 -3.58 11.83 -17.22
CA GLY A 61 -2.53 10.81 -17.30
C GLY A 61 -1.93 10.38 -15.95
N PHE A 62 -2.30 11.05 -14.85
CA PHE A 62 -1.82 10.71 -13.52
C PHE A 62 -2.55 9.50 -12.94
N HIS A 63 -1.75 8.54 -12.49
CA HIS A 63 -2.16 7.36 -11.77
C HIS A 63 -1.54 7.40 -10.38
N VAL A 64 -2.41 7.60 -9.40
CA VAL A 64 -2.10 7.47 -7.98
C VAL A 64 -1.38 6.14 -7.76
N ALA A 65 -0.20 6.19 -7.12
CA ALA A 65 0.61 4.99 -6.89
C ALA A 65 -0.23 3.93 -6.16
N ASP A 66 -0.28 2.75 -6.78
CA ASP A 66 -0.99 1.51 -6.44
C ASP A 66 -1.65 1.46 -5.05
N LEU A 67 -2.93 1.81 -5.00
CA LEU A 67 -3.83 1.55 -3.87
C LEU A 67 -4.10 0.05 -3.63
N GLY A 68 -3.54 -0.82 -4.48
CA GLY A 68 -3.45 -2.27 -4.29
C GLY A 68 -2.11 -2.74 -3.74
N SER A 69 -1.10 -1.87 -3.62
CA SER A 69 0.17 -2.17 -2.96
C SER A 69 0.06 -1.96 -1.44
N ASP A 70 0.96 -2.55 -0.66
CA ASP A 70 1.01 -2.32 0.79
C ASP A 70 1.41 -0.86 1.18
N ALA A 71 1.66 0.03 0.19
CA ALA A 71 1.80 1.46 0.39
C ALA A 71 0.39 2.08 0.49
N GLY A 72 0.13 2.88 1.52
CA GLY A 72 -1.18 3.50 1.74
C GLY A 72 -1.52 4.53 0.65
N ALA A 73 -2.66 5.21 0.82
CA ALA A 73 -3.09 6.35 0.01
C ALA A 73 -1.89 7.19 -0.43
N SER A 74 -1.59 7.23 -1.73
CA SER A 74 -0.58 8.15 -2.24
C SER A 74 -1.13 9.57 -2.37
N ILE A 75 -2.07 9.95 -1.51
CA ILE A 75 -2.66 11.28 -1.41
C ILE A 75 -2.82 11.66 0.06
N ASP A 76 -2.18 12.74 0.46
CA ASP A 76 -2.46 13.44 1.71
C ASP A 76 -3.38 14.65 1.45
N MET A 77 -4.54 14.63 2.10
CA MET A 77 -5.55 15.69 2.01
C MET A 77 -5.76 16.39 3.35
N ALA A 78 -4.75 16.37 4.23
CA ALA A 78 -4.79 17.07 5.50
C ALA A 78 -4.69 18.59 5.28
N GLY A 79 -5.70 19.33 5.75
CA GLY A 79 -5.69 20.79 5.71
C GLY A 79 -6.05 21.40 4.36
N ASP A 80 -5.48 22.59 4.10
CA ASP A 80 -5.82 23.44 2.95
C ASP A 80 -5.03 23.09 1.68
N ARG A 81 -3.81 22.57 1.85
CA ARG A 81 -2.96 22.09 0.76
C ARG A 81 -3.03 20.58 0.70
N TRP A 82 -3.31 20.03 -0.47
CA TRP A 82 -3.29 18.57 -0.71
C TRP A 82 -2.06 18.20 -1.53
N VAL A 83 -1.58 16.99 -1.35
CA VAL A 83 -0.48 16.43 -2.12
C VAL A 83 -0.83 15.01 -2.56
N ALA A 84 -0.45 14.67 -3.78
CA ALA A 84 -0.62 13.35 -4.35
C ALA A 84 0.70 12.91 -5.01
N PHE A 85 1.01 11.62 -5.00
CA PHE A 85 2.15 11.09 -5.72
C PHE A 85 1.81 9.80 -6.48
N GLY A 86 2.53 9.54 -7.57
CA GLY A 86 2.09 8.51 -8.51
C GLY A 86 2.96 8.34 -9.75
N TRP A 87 2.34 7.73 -10.75
CA TRP A 87 2.89 7.45 -12.07
C TRP A 87 2.12 8.22 -13.13
N ASP A 88 2.78 8.59 -14.22
CA ASP A 88 2.13 9.11 -15.42
C ASP A 88 2.16 8.05 -16.53
N LEU A 89 1.01 7.49 -16.87
CA LEU A 89 0.94 6.44 -17.89
C LEU A 89 1.25 6.94 -19.30
N THR A 90 1.29 8.25 -19.52
CA THR A 90 1.63 8.82 -20.82
C THR A 90 3.12 8.82 -21.10
N ARG A 91 3.97 8.66 -20.07
CA ARG A 91 5.43 8.60 -20.20
C ARG A 91 5.92 7.15 -20.30
N ASP A 92 7.09 6.95 -20.91
CA ASP A 92 7.70 5.64 -21.08
C ASP A 92 7.81 4.92 -19.71
N PRO A 93 7.29 3.69 -19.54
CA PRO A 93 7.40 2.91 -18.32
C PRO A 93 8.81 2.75 -17.75
N HIS A 94 9.84 2.82 -18.59
CA HIS A 94 11.26 2.74 -18.23
C HIS A 94 11.82 4.10 -17.78
N GLU A 95 11.21 5.21 -18.22
CA GLU A 95 11.51 6.56 -17.74
C GLU A 95 10.66 6.93 -16.51
N ASN A 96 9.49 6.29 -16.35
CA ASN A 96 8.48 6.63 -15.37
C ASN A 96 8.41 5.66 -14.18
N VAL A 97 9.41 5.76 -13.29
CA VAL A 97 9.53 4.93 -12.09
C VAL A 97 8.87 5.56 -10.84
N GLY A 98 7.75 6.28 -10.98
CA GLY A 98 6.97 6.75 -9.82
C GLY A 98 7.55 7.98 -9.16
N ARG A 99 7.74 9.01 -9.98
CA ARG A 99 8.46 10.24 -9.59
C ARG A 99 7.54 11.42 -9.37
N GLU A 100 6.29 11.32 -9.78
CA GLU A 100 5.46 12.51 -9.87
C GLU A 100 4.79 12.80 -8.55
N VAL A 101 5.02 14.01 -8.09
CA VAL A 101 4.33 14.57 -6.95
C VAL A 101 3.59 15.79 -7.46
N TRP A 102 2.34 15.91 -7.06
CA TRP A 102 1.46 17.01 -7.42
C TRP A 102 0.90 17.60 -6.13
N PHE A 103 0.75 18.92 -6.07
CA PHE A 103 0.05 19.56 -4.97
C PHE A 103 -1.10 20.42 -5.47
N SER A 104 -2.05 20.66 -4.59
CA SER A 104 -3.22 21.50 -4.84
C SER A 104 -3.44 22.44 -3.66
N ASP A 105 -3.56 23.73 -3.96
CA ASP A 105 -3.91 24.79 -2.98
C ASP A 105 -5.41 25.10 -2.94
N ASP A 106 -6.21 24.42 -3.77
CA ASP A 106 -7.65 24.64 -3.93
C ASP A 106 -8.45 23.34 -3.78
N GLN A 107 -7.96 22.46 -2.91
CA GLN A 107 -8.61 21.21 -2.50
C GLN A 107 -8.98 20.32 -3.69
N GLY A 108 -7.99 20.12 -4.57
CA GLY A 108 -8.03 19.24 -5.73
C GLY A 108 -8.65 19.86 -6.98
N SER A 109 -9.07 21.13 -6.97
CA SER A 109 -9.68 21.75 -8.16
C SER A 109 -8.66 22.00 -9.27
N SER A 110 -7.41 22.27 -8.91
CA SER A 110 -6.24 22.35 -9.79
C SER A 110 -5.02 21.74 -9.11
N TRP A 111 -4.06 21.29 -9.93
CA TRP A 111 -2.86 20.61 -9.47
C TRP A 111 -1.61 21.20 -10.13
N THR A 112 -0.54 21.31 -9.34
CA THR A 112 0.78 21.79 -9.77
C THR A 112 1.80 20.69 -9.55
N GLU A 113 2.58 20.35 -10.58
CA GLU A 113 3.66 19.35 -10.50
C GLU A 113 4.80 19.90 -9.64
N VAL A 114 5.33 19.06 -8.77
CA VAL A 114 6.53 19.30 -7.98
C VAL A 114 7.73 18.71 -8.71
N ASN A 115 8.71 19.54 -9.00
CA ASN A 115 10.00 19.14 -9.49
C ASN A 115 10.90 18.73 -8.31
N VAL A 116 11.13 17.43 -8.19
CA VAL A 116 12.11 16.86 -7.26
C VAL A 116 13.35 16.47 -8.04
N GLU A 117 14.38 17.32 -7.98
CA GLU A 117 15.66 17.04 -8.61
C GLU A 117 16.42 16.00 -7.80
N THR A 118 16.44 14.75 -8.29
CA THR A 118 17.30 13.71 -7.73
C THR A 118 18.71 13.86 -8.27
N PRO A 119 19.71 14.20 -7.43
CA PRO A 119 21.08 14.40 -7.89
C PRO A 119 21.59 13.12 -8.56
N GLN A 120 22.05 13.23 -9.81
CA GLN A 120 22.78 12.13 -10.43
C GLN A 120 24.11 11.94 -9.68
N ARG A 121 24.52 10.69 -9.48
CA ARG A 121 25.83 10.40 -8.88
C ARG A 121 26.95 11.07 -9.68
N SER A 122 27.95 11.59 -8.98
CA SER A 122 29.12 12.24 -9.59
C SER A 122 30.01 11.26 -10.37
N GLU A 123 29.89 9.95 -10.12
CA GLU A 123 30.58 8.91 -10.88
C GLU A 123 29.65 8.25 -11.92
N PRO A 124 30.15 7.96 -13.13
CA PRO A 124 29.39 7.19 -14.11
C PRO A 124 29.09 5.78 -13.57
N LEU A 125 27.84 5.36 -13.73
CA LEU A 125 27.42 4.00 -13.38
C LEU A 125 28.18 2.97 -14.23
N PRO A 126 28.52 1.78 -13.68
CA PRO A 126 29.09 0.71 -14.49
C PRO A 126 28.09 0.30 -15.59
N PRO A 127 28.55 -0.29 -16.72
CA PRO A 127 27.66 -0.75 -17.78
C PRO A 127 26.49 -1.60 -17.26
N TYR A 128 25.31 -1.44 -17.84
CA TYR A 128 24.08 -2.12 -17.42
C TYR A 128 23.62 -1.85 -15.98
N ALA A 129 24.24 -0.95 -15.23
CA ALA A 129 23.66 -0.45 -13.99
C ALA A 129 22.73 0.72 -14.29
N ILE A 130 21.54 0.65 -13.73
CA ILE A 130 20.50 1.66 -13.84
C ILE A 130 20.19 2.21 -12.45
N GLU A 131 19.75 3.46 -12.43
CA GLU A 131 19.29 4.12 -11.23
C GLU A 131 17.78 4.35 -11.33
N GLU A 132 17.06 3.91 -10.31
CA GLU A 132 15.62 4.04 -10.21
C GLU A 132 15.27 4.83 -8.97
N SER A 133 14.45 5.86 -9.15
CA SER A 133 13.95 6.70 -8.07
C SER A 133 12.45 6.56 -7.99
N ALA A 134 11.94 6.32 -6.78
CA ALA A 134 10.51 6.23 -6.48
C ALA A 134 10.18 7.10 -5.27
N VAL A 135 9.08 7.84 -5.35
CA VAL A 135 8.49 8.53 -4.20
C VAL A 135 7.92 7.46 -3.26
N LEU A 136 8.32 7.52 -2.00
CA LEU A 136 7.82 6.62 -0.95
C LEU A 136 6.73 7.26 -0.10
N GLU A 137 6.76 8.59 0.03
CA GLU A 137 5.82 9.36 0.85
C GLU A 137 5.80 10.81 0.37
N ALA A 138 4.64 11.47 0.46
CA ALA A 138 4.50 12.91 0.28
C ALA A 138 3.43 13.47 1.22
N LEU A 139 3.77 14.51 1.98
CA LEU A 139 2.91 15.10 3.01
C LEU A 139 2.76 16.61 2.80
N ALA A 140 1.59 17.13 3.16
CA ALA A 140 1.35 18.56 3.28
C ALA A 140 1.46 18.98 4.75
N TRP A 141 2.18 20.07 5.00
CA TRP A 141 2.38 20.64 6.34
C TRP A 141 2.22 22.17 6.29
N GLY A 142 0.98 22.63 6.49
CA GLY A 142 0.65 24.04 6.27
C GLY A 142 0.87 24.42 4.81
N SER A 143 1.73 25.41 4.55
CA SER A 143 2.17 25.76 3.19
C SER A 143 3.42 24.98 2.73
N CYS A 144 3.97 24.09 3.54
CA CYS A 144 5.13 23.28 3.19
C CYS A 144 4.69 21.92 2.62
N LEU A 145 5.51 21.37 1.74
CA LEU A 145 5.45 20.01 1.23
C LEU A 145 6.67 19.26 1.73
N VAL A 146 6.50 17.99 2.10
CA VAL A 146 7.60 17.07 2.40
C VAL A 146 7.49 15.91 1.44
N VAL A 147 8.56 15.61 0.71
CA VAL A 147 8.61 14.51 -0.24
C VAL A 147 9.78 13.61 0.09
N VAL A 148 9.52 12.30 0.15
CA VAL A 148 10.53 11.29 0.44
C VAL A 148 10.77 10.44 -0.79
N VAL A 149 11.99 10.46 -1.31
CA VAL A 149 12.37 9.72 -2.52
C VAL A 149 13.41 8.67 -2.17
N ARG A 150 13.15 7.43 -2.58
CA ARG A 150 14.15 6.37 -2.58
C ARG A 150 14.76 6.24 -3.95
N THR A 151 16.07 6.41 -4.01
CA THR A 151 16.89 6.11 -5.19
C THR A 151 17.62 4.81 -4.97
N SER A 152 17.52 3.88 -5.91
CA SER A 152 18.19 2.59 -5.87
C SER A 152 18.97 2.33 -7.14
N THR A 153 20.24 1.95 -7.00
CA THR A 153 21.06 1.46 -8.11
C THR A 153 20.93 -0.05 -8.19
N ARG A 154 20.57 -0.56 -9.38
CA ARG A 154 20.48 -2.00 -9.65
C ARG A 154 21.07 -2.34 -11.00
N LEU A 155 21.35 -3.62 -11.20
CA LEU A 155 21.72 -4.13 -12.51
C LEU A 155 20.46 -4.35 -13.35
N ASP A 156 20.45 -3.81 -14.57
CA ASP A 156 19.53 -4.20 -15.63
C ASP A 156 19.94 -5.56 -16.17
N LEU A 157 19.52 -6.58 -15.43
CA LEU A 157 19.87 -7.96 -15.73
C LEU A 157 19.24 -8.42 -17.04
N GLU A 158 18.09 -7.88 -17.45
CA GLU A 158 17.46 -8.27 -18.72
C GLU A 158 18.25 -7.76 -19.92
N ALA A 159 18.64 -6.48 -19.92
CA ALA A 159 19.50 -5.92 -20.94
C ALA A 159 20.86 -6.64 -21.01
N LEU A 160 21.46 -6.94 -19.86
CA LEU A 160 22.70 -7.71 -19.80
C LEU A 160 22.53 -9.12 -20.38
N LEU A 161 21.48 -9.84 -20.03
CA LEU A 161 21.24 -11.20 -20.54
C LEU A 161 20.98 -11.20 -22.05
N ALA A 162 20.27 -10.20 -22.57
CA ALA A 162 20.05 -10.03 -23.99
C ALA A 162 21.37 -9.79 -24.74
N ASP A 163 22.21 -8.87 -24.24
CA ASP A 163 23.53 -8.57 -24.82
C ASP A 163 24.46 -9.79 -24.84
N ARG A 164 24.38 -10.64 -23.81
CA ARG A 164 25.18 -11.89 -23.72
C ARG A 164 24.57 -13.08 -24.47
N GLY A 165 23.43 -12.91 -25.13
CA GLY A 165 22.74 -14.01 -25.82
C GLY A 165 22.25 -15.10 -24.86
N LEU A 166 22.03 -14.75 -23.59
CA LEU A 166 21.57 -15.65 -22.53
C LEU A 166 20.05 -15.55 -22.29
N MET A 167 19.36 -14.60 -22.93
CA MET A 167 17.90 -14.51 -22.92
C MET A 167 17.31 -15.54 -23.89
N PRO A 168 16.55 -16.56 -23.42
CA PRO A 168 15.92 -17.52 -24.32
C PRO A 168 14.84 -16.85 -25.19
N THR A 169 14.75 -17.20 -26.47
CA THR A 169 13.74 -16.67 -27.39
C THR A 169 12.32 -16.88 -26.89
N GLY A 170 11.48 -15.83 -26.94
CA GLY A 170 10.07 -15.87 -26.54
C GLY A 170 9.86 -16.12 -25.05
N LYS A 171 10.83 -15.73 -24.21
CA LYS A 171 10.75 -15.84 -22.76
C LYS A 171 11.11 -14.54 -22.07
N LEU A 172 10.52 -14.33 -20.90
CA LEU A 172 10.81 -13.22 -20.00
C LEU A 172 11.47 -13.74 -18.73
N LEU A 173 12.38 -12.93 -18.16
CA LEU A 173 12.97 -13.24 -16.86
C LEU A 173 11.90 -13.05 -15.78
N ASN A 174 11.59 -14.12 -15.03
CA ASN A 174 10.57 -14.09 -14.00
C ASN A 174 11.14 -13.68 -12.64
N PHE A 175 12.24 -14.33 -12.25
CA PHE A 175 13.01 -14.03 -11.05
C PHE A 175 14.40 -14.68 -11.16
N TRP A 176 15.31 -14.26 -10.28
CA TRP A 176 16.62 -14.87 -10.12
C TRP A 176 16.92 -15.08 -8.63
N GLU A 177 17.76 -16.06 -8.33
CA GLU A 177 18.20 -16.35 -6.96
C GLU A 177 19.71 -16.63 -6.92
N PRO A 178 20.44 -16.17 -5.89
CA PRO A 178 21.84 -16.56 -5.71
C PRO A 178 21.97 -18.08 -5.60
N SER A 179 22.98 -18.63 -6.27
CA SER A 179 23.34 -20.05 -6.22
C SER A 179 24.80 -20.22 -5.78
N ARG A 180 25.26 -21.47 -5.56
CA ARG A 180 26.64 -21.75 -5.13
C ARG A 180 27.69 -21.33 -6.16
N HIS A 181 27.32 -21.19 -7.43
CA HIS A 181 28.23 -20.93 -8.54
C HIS A 181 27.93 -19.61 -9.29
N GLY A 182 26.97 -18.82 -8.80
CA GLY A 182 26.50 -17.61 -9.45
C GLY A 182 25.02 -17.40 -9.16
N PHE A 183 24.17 -17.59 -10.16
CA PHE A 183 22.72 -17.37 -10.06
C PHE A 183 21.94 -18.47 -10.76
N THR A 184 20.74 -18.73 -10.25
CA THR A 184 19.71 -19.48 -10.95
C THR A 184 18.69 -18.48 -11.49
N LEU A 185 18.60 -18.38 -12.81
CA LEU A 185 17.63 -17.57 -13.54
C LEU A 185 16.40 -18.42 -13.82
N THR A 186 15.21 -17.90 -13.53
CA THR A 186 13.96 -18.56 -13.91
C THR A 186 13.26 -17.72 -14.96
N PHE A 187 13.04 -18.31 -16.13
CA PHE A 187 12.31 -17.72 -17.25
C PHE A 187 10.91 -18.31 -17.36
N ILE A 188 9.99 -17.52 -17.87
CA ILE A 188 8.62 -17.92 -18.23
C ILE A 188 8.37 -17.58 -19.69
N GLU A 189 7.46 -18.30 -20.33
CA GLU A 189 7.03 -18.00 -21.71
C GLU A 189 6.42 -16.58 -21.77
N GLU A 190 6.78 -15.84 -22.81
CA GLU A 190 6.18 -14.54 -23.12
C GLU A 190 4.70 -14.75 -23.43
N PHE A 191 3.82 -13.88 -22.93
CA PHE A 191 2.39 -14.06 -23.11
C PHE A 191 2.06 -14.09 -24.62
N PRO A 192 1.18 -14.98 -25.09
CA PRO A 192 0.73 -14.92 -26.47
C PRO A 192 0.10 -13.55 -26.72
N SER A 193 0.43 -12.96 -27.87
CA SER A 193 -0.13 -11.69 -28.34
C SER A 193 -1.65 -11.69 -28.29
N GLU A 194 -2.24 -10.52 -27.99
CA GLU A 194 -3.69 -10.33 -27.83
C GLU A 194 -4.52 -11.04 -28.91
N GLY A 195 -5.42 -11.93 -28.50
CA GLY A 195 -6.35 -12.64 -29.39
C GLY A 195 -6.46 -14.15 -29.14
N GLU A 196 -5.49 -14.77 -28.48
CA GLU A 196 -5.62 -16.17 -28.06
C GLU A 196 -6.29 -16.27 -26.69
N SER A 197 -7.50 -16.84 -26.65
CA SER A 197 -8.19 -17.11 -25.40
C SER A 197 -7.45 -18.19 -24.61
N VAL A 198 -6.51 -17.78 -23.76
CA VAL A 198 -5.91 -18.68 -22.78
C VAL A 198 -6.98 -18.96 -21.73
N ARG A 199 -7.72 -20.06 -21.88
CA ARG A 199 -8.45 -20.63 -20.74
C ARG A 199 -7.41 -20.87 -19.64
N PRO A 200 -7.56 -20.32 -18.42
CA PRO A 200 -6.61 -20.52 -17.34
C PRO A 200 -6.78 -21.94 -16.77
N SER A 201 -6.50 -22.96 -17.57
CA SER A 201 -6.60 -24.36 -17.18
C SER A 201 -5.30 -24.79 -16.51
N ARG A 202 -5.13 -24.53 -15.20
CA ARG A 202 -4.13 -25.18 -14.30
C ARG A 202 -2.72 -25.41 -14.91
N GLY A 203 -2.30 -24.55 -15.82
CA GLY A 203 -1.07 -24.69 -16.56
C GLY A 203 0.03 -24.15 -15.67
N ARG A 204 0.79 -25.05 -15.05
CA ARG A 204 2.09 -24.72 -14.48
C ARG A 204 2.86 -24.02 -15.61
N TRP A 205 3.00 -22.68 -15.53
CA TRP A 205 3.81 -21.92 -16.49
C TRP A 205 5.11 -22.70 -16.71
N ARG A 206 5.48 -22.98 -17.96
CA ARG A 206 6.69 -23.76 -18.25
C ARG A 206 7.89 -22.92 -17.82
N GLN A 207 8.32 -23.15 -16.58
CA GLN A 207 9.48 -22.50 -16.02
C GLN A 207 10.73 -23.14 -16.63
N HIS A 208 11.57 -22.31 -17.23
CA HIS A 208 12.89 -22.70 -17.65
C HIS A 208 13.89 -22.13 -16.65
N LYS A 209 14.61 -23.01 -15.95
CA LYS A 209 15.68 -22.61 -15.05
C LYS A 209 17.02 -22.75 -15.75
N GLN A 210 17.86 -21.75 -15.61
CA GLN A 210 19.21 -21.72 -16.15
C GLN A 210 20.16 -21.23 -15.07
N ASP A 211 21.20 -22.00 -14.78
CA ASP A 211 22.27 -21.57 -13.90
C ASP A 211 23.32 -20.83 -14.71
N VAL A 212 23.75 -19.67 -14.21
CA VAL A 212 24.72 -18.80 -14.87
C VAL A 212 25.74 -18.33 -13.84
N SER A 213 27.03 -18.41 -14.17
CA SER A 213 28.11 -17.93 -13.30
C SER A 213 28.34 -16.41 -13.45
N HIS A 214 29.07 -15.82 -12.50
CA HIS A 214 29.51 -14.42 -12.64
C HIS A 214 30.41 -14.21 -13.87
N GLU A 215 31.19 -15.24 -14.24
CA GLU A 215 32.09 -15.24 -15.39
C GLU A 215 31.32 -15.27 -16.71
N ASP A 216 30.26 -16.09 -16.80
CA ASP A 216 29.39 -16.16 -17.98
C ASP A 216 28.72 -14.81 -18.28
N LEU A 217 28.39 -14.06 -17.23
CA LEU A 217 27.83 -12.70 -17.34
C LEU A 217 28.92 -11.63 -17.57
N GLY A 218 30.20 -11.97 -17.41
CA GLY A 218 31.32 -11.04 -17.51
C GLY A 218 31.20 -9.86 -16.54
N LEU A 219 30.73 -10.11 -15.30
CA LEU A 219 30.48 -9.06 -14.31
C LEU A 219 31.76 -8.56 -13.67
N SER A 220 31.97 -7.25 -13.67
CA SER A 220 32.96 -6.60 -12.81
C SER A 220 32.63 -6.77 -11.33
N ILE A 221 33.62 -6.58 -10.44
CA ILE A 221 33.42 -6.64 -8.98
C ILE A 221 32.27 -5.72 -8.54
N ARG A 222 32.21 -4.48 -9.05
CA ARG A 222 31.13 -3.52 -8.73
C ARG A 222 29.75 -4.02 -9.17
N GLN A 223 29.64 -4.67 -10.34
CA GLN A 223 28.38 -5.25 -10.79
C GLN A 223 27.99 -6.50 -9.99
N GLN A 224 28.96 -7.31 -9.58
CA GLN A 224 28.72 -8.44 -8.67
C GLN A 224 28.22 -7.95 -7.31
N GLU A 225 28.79 -6.88 -6.77
CA GLU A 225 28.32 -6.25 -5.54
C GLU A 225 26.90 -5.72 -5.66
N LEU A 226 26.55 -5.03 -6.76
CA LEU A 226 25.18 -4.56 -7.02
C LEU A 226 24.17 -5.70 -7.07
N LEU A 227 24.54 -6.84 -7.66
CA LEU A 227 23.71 -8.05 -7.64
C LEU A 227 23.62 -8.66 -6.23
N GLN A 228 24.71 -8.75 -5.49
CA GLN A 228 24.75 -9.41 -4.18
C GLN A 228 24.09 -8.60 -3.06
N LYS A 229 24.38 -7.30 -2.96
CA LYS A 229 23.75 -6.38 -1.99
C LYS A 229 22.28 -6.11 -2.31
N ARG A 230 21.81 -6.65 -3.44
CA ARG A 230 20.50 -6.46 -4.06
C ARG A 230 20.21 -5.02 -4.51
N ARG A 231 20.62 -3.94 -3.80
CA ARG A 231 20.59 -2.52 -4.23
C ARG A 231 21.50 -1.64 -3.37
N ASP A 232 22.27 -0.73 -3.97
CA ASP A 232 22.72 0.48 -3.25
C ASP A 232 21.52 1.41 -3.16
N THR A 233 21.08 1.77 -1.95
CA THR A 233 19.86 2.56 -1.74
C THR A 233 20.15 3.82 -0.95
N VAL A 234 19.60 4.93 -1.43
CA VAL A 234 19.64 6.23 -0.77
C VAL A 234 18.21 6.73 -0.63
N VAL A 235 17.84 7.13 0.58
CA VAL A 235 16.58 7.83 0.89
C VAL A 235 16.89 9.31 1.01
N ARG A 236 16.14 10.15 0.31
CA ARG A 236 16.27 11.61 0.35
C ARG A 236 14.96 12.22 0.79
N ILE A 237 15.06 13.24 1.63
CA ILE A 237 13.92 14.04 2.06
C ILE A 237 14.07 15.43 1.44
N TYR A 238 13.00 15.91 0.82
CA TYR A 238 12.91 17.24 0.26
C TYR A 238 11.78 17.98 0.97
N ALA A 239 11.98 19.25 1.29
CA ALA A 239 10.95 20.06 1.94
C ALA A 239 10.98 21.51 1.48
N GLY A 240 9.81 22.10 1.25
CA GLY A 240 9.66 23.47 0.74
C GLY A 240 8.22 23.85 0.44
N ASP A 241 7.98 25.12 0.11
CA ASP A 241 6.64 25.69 -0.06
C ASP A 241 6.16 25.80 -1.52
N GLY A 242 7.03 25.49 -2.48
CA GLY A 242 6.80 25.69 -3.90
C GLY A 242 6.97 24.42 -4.75
N PRO A 243 6.91 24.58 -6.08
CA PRO A 243 7.07 23.48 -7.04
C PRO A 243 8.51 22.98 -7.16
N SER A 244 9.49 23.60 -6.50
CA SER A 244 10.87 23.11 -6.44
C SER A 244 11.25 22.95 -4.99
N LEU A 245 11.58 21.71 -4.60
CA LEU A 245 11.88 21.38 -3.22
C LEU A 245 13.38 21.17 -3.03
N PRO A 246 14.06 21.91 -2.13
CA PRO A 246 15.42 21.61 -1.77
C PRO A 246 15.51 20.30 -0.97
N MET A 247 16.61 19.57 -1.15
CA MET A 247 16.93 18.40 -0.33
C MET A 247 17.33 18.86 1.08
N THR A 248 16.71 18.28 2.11
CA THR A 248 16.97 18.60 3.52
C THR A 248 17.67 17.48 4.27
N ALA A 249 17.52 16.23 3.84
CA ALA A 249 18.23 15.09 4.43
C ALA A 249 18.53 13.98 3.41
N GLU A 250 19.57 13.18 3.68
CA GLU A 250 19.99 12.02 2.89
C GLU A 250 20.44 10.87 3.81
N TYR A 251 19.98 9.65 3.52
CA TYR A 251 20.27 8.44 4.29
C TYR A 251 20.63 7.26 3.38
N GLU A 252 21.80 6.66 3.58
CA GLU A 252 22.25 5.45 2.87
C GLU A 252 21.72 4.18 3.54
N ARG A 253 20.41 3.94 3.40
CA ARG A 253 19.70 2.82 4.02
C ARG A 253 18.63 2.26 3.10
N TRP A 254 18.40 0.95 3.17
CA TRP A 254 17.29 0.32 2.46
C TRP A 254 16.00 0.35 3.28
N VAL A 255 14.97 0.92 2.65
CA VAL A 255 13.59 0.92 3.14
C VAL A 255 12.66 0.49 2.01
N TYR A 256 11.66 -0.31 2.35
CA TYR A 256 10.60 -0.65 1.41
C TYR A 256 9.35 0.20 1.61
N LYS A 257 9.17 0.80 2.79
CA LYS A 257 8.02 1.63 3.13
C LYS A 257 8.43 2.78 4.04
N ILE A 258 7.88 3.95 3.78
CA ILE A 258 7.86 5.10 4.67
C ILE A 258 6.39 5.51 4.79
N THR A 259 5.97 5.86 5.99
CA THR A 259 4.63 6.40 6.24
C THR A 259 4.76 7.58 7.17
N GLY A 260 4.05 8.66 6.92
CA GLY A 260 4.20 9.85 7.72
C GLY A 260 2.94 10.65 7.97
N THR A 261 3.07 11.60 8.89
CA THR A 261 2.03 12.56 9.20
C THR A 261 2.67 13.90 9.57
N ALA A 262 1.90 14.97 9.43
CA ALA A 262 2.31 16.30 9.83
C ALA A 262 1.20 16.99 10.64
N SER A 263 1.62 17.85 11.55
CA SER A 263 0.74 18.61 12.44
C SER A 263 1.32 19.99 12.70
N ALA A 264 0.58 20.87 13.37
CA ALA A 264 1.11 22.17 13.77
C ALA A 264 2.36 22.07 14.68
N GLU A 265 2.58 20.93 15.34
CA GLU A 265 3.72 20.70 16.23
C GLU A 265 4.97 20.25 15.50
N GLY A 266 4.82 19.62 14.33
CA GLY A 266 5.93 19.06 13.56
C GLY A 266 5.50 17.88 12.68
N ILE A 267 6.50 17.26 12.08
CA ILE A 267 6.42 16.17 11.11
C ILE A 267 6.99 14.90 11.72
N VAL A 268 6.36 13.77 11.38
CA VAL A 268 6.79 12.43 11.79
C VAL A 268 6.79 11.53 10.56
N LEU A 269 7.92 10.88 10.29
CA LEU A 269 8.04 9.81 9.29
C LEU A 269 8.50 8.54 9.97
N ALA A 270 7.83 7.42 9.73
CA ALA A 270 8.26 6.11 10.19
C ALA A 270 8.77 5.27 9.03
N THR A 271 9.91 4.61 9.21
CA THR A 271 10.55 3.80 8.17
C THR A 271 10.39 2.31 8.45
N GLN A 272 10.25 1.51 7.38
CA GLN A 272 10.29 0.06 7.44
C GLN A 272 11.22 -0.53 6.37
N GLY A 273 12.03 -1.50 6.80
CA GLY A 273 13.03 -2.16 5.98
C GLY A 273 14.14 -2.73 6.85
N GLU A 274 15.36 -2.60 6.37
CA GLU A 274 16.56 -2.80 7.19
C GLU A 274 16.73 -1.64 8.18
N TRP A 275 16.11 -0.50 7.86
CA TRP A 275 16.06 0.68 8.72
C TRP A 275 14.65 0.85 9.30
N GLN A 276 14.55 0.62 10.61
CA GLN A 276 13.35 0.84 11.41
C GLN A 276 13.60 2.02 12.35
N ALA A 277 13.23 3.21 11.89
CA ALA A 277 13.44 4.45 12.62
C ALA A 277 12.21 5.35 12.53
N LEU A 278 12.13 6.24 13.51
CA LEU A 278 11.25 7.39 13.53
C LEU A 278 12.08 8.62 13.20
N LEU A 279 11.72 9.31 12.13
CA LEU A 279 12.31 10.60 11.76
C LEU A 279 11.33 11.69 12.18
N THR A 280 11.83 12.66 12.92
CA THR A 280 11.01 13.77 13.41
C THR A 280 11.61 15.10 13.01
N SER A 281 10.77 16.08 12.71
CA SER A 281 11.23 17.42 12.35
C SER A 281 10.20 18.47 12.77
N ALA A 282 10.64 19.53 13.43
CA ALA A 282 9.77 20.67 13.74
C ALA A 282 9.50 21.57 12.52
N ASP A 283 10.39 21.55 11.52
CA ASP A 283 10.45 22.53 10.44
C ASP A 283 10.62 21.95 9.03
N GLY A 284 10.80 20.63 8.92
CA GLY A 284 11.11 19.92 7.67
C GLY A 284 12.57 20.07 7.21
N LEU A 285 13.39 20.83 7.94
CA LEU A 285 14.78 21.14 7.59
C LEU A 285 15.77 20.31 8.40
N ALA A 286 15.56 20.24 9.72
CA ALA A 286 16.38 19.45 10.62
C ALA A 286 15.64 18.19 11.06
N TRP A 287 16.30 17.04 10.96
CA TRP A 287 15.69 15.73 11.22
C TRP A 287 16.41 15.01 12.36
N ASP A 288 15.64 14.67 13.39
CA ASP A 288 16.08 13.80 14.47
C ASP A 288 15.68 12.36 14.16
N GLU A 289 16.55 11.41 14.50
CA GLU A 289 16.36 9.97 14.27
C GLU A 289 16.28 9.23 15.60
N ASP A 290 15.15 8.58 15.84
CA ASP A 290 14.92 7.69 16.98
C ASP A 290 14.69 6.25 16.51
N PRO A 291 15.10 5.24 17.30
CA PRO A 291 14.80 3.85 16.98
C PRO A 291 13.29 3.59 17.07
N LEU A 292 12.76 2.83 16.11
CA LEU A 292 11.36 2.41 16.09
C LEU A 292 11.24 0.94 16.49
N ASP A 293 10.29 0.64 17.37
CA ASP A 293 9.93 -0.75 17.67
C ASP A 293 9.35 -1.46 16.43
N SER A 294 9.34 -2.79 16.43
CA SER A 294 8.67 -3.60 15.40
C SER A 294 7.20 -3.17 15.21
N VAL A 295 6.84 -2.66 14.03
CA VAL A 295 5.46 -2.33 13.61
C VAL A 295 5.01 -3.26 12.48
N GLU A 296 3.75 -3.72 12.53
CA GLU A 296 3.15 -4.55 11.47
C GLU A 296 2.32 -3.73 10.47
N LEU A 297 1.51 -2.79 10.96
CA LEU A 297 0.56 -2.00 10.15
C LEU A 297 0.54 -0.54 10.60
N TRP A 298 0.27 0.33 9.64
CA TRP A 298 0.16 1.78 9.82
C TRP A 298 -1.26 2.26 9.52
N GLY A 299 -1.66 3.35 10.15
CA GLY A 299 -2.85 4.12 9.80
C GLY A 299 -2.61 5.58 10.15
N ASP A 300 -2.93 6.49 9.26
CA ASP A 300 -2.65 7.91 9.47
C ASP A 300 -3.83 8.60 10.14
N GLY A 301 -3.55 9.39 11.18
CA GLY A 301 -4.56 10.05 12.00
C GLY A 301 -5.25 11.24 11.33
N GLY A 302 -4.81 11.66 10.13
CA GLY A 302 -5.42 12.64 9.21
C GLY A 302 -5.86 14.00 9.75
N GLY A 303 -5.76 14.24 11.07
CA GLY A 303 -6.38 15.37 11.75
C GLY A 303 -5.99 15.54 13.22
N ASP A 304 -5.49 14.51 13.92
CA ASP A 304 -4.89 14.65 15.25
C ASP A 304 -3.35 14.76 15.22
N GLY A 305 -2.75 14.77 14.03
CA GLY A 305 -1.31 14.86 13.85
C GLY A 305 -0.55 13.61 14.29
N ALA A 306 -1.24 12.50 14.56
CA ALA A 306 -0.61 11.26 14.99
C ALA A 306 -0.54 10.24 13.86
N LEU A 307 0.61 9.57 13.79
CA LEU A 307 0.78 8.34 13.05
C LEU A 307 0.38 7.20 13.98
N TRP A 308 -0.50 6.32 13.52
CA TRP A 308 -0.94 5.17 14.30
C TRP A 308 -0.26 3.90 13.82
N ALA A 309 0.21 3.11 14.76
CA ALA A 309 0.87 1.84 14.50
C ALA A 309 0.17 0.71 15.23
N ALA A 310 0.24 -0.48 14.65
CA ALA A 310 -0.11 -1.69 15.35
C ALA A 310 0.98 -2.75 15.23
N ALA A 311 1.23 -3.46 16.32
CA ALA A 311 2.31 -4.40 16.47
C ALA A 311 1.88 -5.66 17.22
N ARG A 312 2.29 -6.83 16.73
CA ARG A 312 2.04 -8.10 17.41
C ARG A 312 3.01 -8.29 18.57
N THR A 313 2.45 -8.65 19.71
CA THR A 313 3.19 -9.03 20.91
C THR A 313 2.95 -10.49 21.26
N ARG A 314 3.67 -11.01 22.26
CA ARG A 314 3.42 -12.36 22.80
C ARG A 314 1.99 -12.51 23.37
N LYS A 315 1.40 -11.44 23.89
CA LYS A 315 0.09 -11.44 24.59
C LYS A 315 -1.08 -11.15 23.65
N GLY A 316 -0.87 -10.33 22.63
CA GLY A 316 -1.91 -9.90 21.71
C GLY A 316 -1.47 -8.80 20.76
N MET A 317 -2.39 -7.96 20.33
CA MET A 317 -2.13 -6.84 19.41
C MET A 317 -1.98 -5.53 20.19
N ARG A 318 -0.82 -4.87 20.08
CA ARG A 318 -0.51 -3.55 20.65
C ARG A 318 -0.84 -2.47 19.63
N PHE A 319 -1.37 -1.36 20.10
CA PHE A 319 -1.60 -0.15 19.30
C PHE A 319 -0.80 1.00 19.91
N ASP A 320 -0.05 1.68 19.06
CA ASP A 320 0.81 2.78 19.43
C ASP A 320 0.31 4.06 18.73
N ARG A 321 0.32 5.17 19.48
CA ARG A 321 0.14 6.53 18.96
C ARG A 321 1.51 7.15 18.84
N ILE A 322 1.83 7.70 17.67
CA ILE A 322 3.15 8.31 17.40
C ILE A 322 2.96 9.77 17.02
N ARG A 323 3.62 10.66 17.75
CA ARG A 323 3.58 12.12 17.53
C ARG A 323 4.98 12.71 17.58
N TYR A 324 5.12 13.92 17.03
CA TYR A 324 6.38 14.65 17.03
C TYR A 324 6.92 14.83 18.46
N GLN A 325 6.10 15.29 19.41
CA GLN A 325 6.55 15.59 20.77
C GLN A 325 6.67 14.35 21.67
N ASP A 326 5.77 13.37 21.49
CA ASP A 326 5.63 12.24 22.41
C ASP A 326 6.42 11.01 21.97
N GLY A 327 6.92 10.99 20.73
CA GLY A 327 7.49 9.78 20.12
C GLY A 327 6.44 8.67 20.04
N GLN A 328 6.90 7.41 20.11
CA GLN A 328 6.03 6.23 20.07
C GLN A 328 5.50 5.89 21.48
N VAL A 329 4.18 6.01 21.68
CA VAL A 329 3.52 5.70 22.95
C VAL A 329 2.52 4.55 22.77
N PRO A 330 2.68 3.42 23.47
CA PRO A 330 1.67 2.37 23.52
C PRO A 330 0.41 2.85 24.25
N VAL A 331 -0.74 2.80 23.57
CA VAL A 331 -2.02 3.27 24.14
C VAL A 331 -3.02 2.15 24.36
N ALA A 332 -2.90 1.02 23.66
CA ALA A 332 -3.77 -0.12 23.89
C ALA A 332 -3.11 -1.48 23.63
N LEU A 333 -3.64 -2.51 24.31
CA LEU A 333 -3.32 -3.91 24.08
C LEU A 333 -4.60 -4.74 24.09
N LYS A 334 -4.92 -5.38 22.95
CA LYS A 334 -5.98 -6.38 22.89
C LYS A 334 -5.39 -7.78 23.01
N GLU A 335 -5.47 -8.34 24.21
CA GLU A 335 -5.04 -9.72 24.46
C GLU A 335 -5.85 -10.73 23.63
N GLY A 336 -5.20 -11.82 23.23
CA GLY A 336 -5.83 -12.92 22.50
C GLY A 336 -6.08 -12.68 21.00
N VAL A 337 -6.03 -11.43 20.54
CA VAL A 337 -6.00 -11.06 19.11
C VAL A 337 -4.55 -11.09 18.62
N LYS A 338 -4.28 -11.84 17.54
CA LYS A 338 -2.89 -12.11 17.08
C LYS A 338 -2.56 -11.61 15.69
N ASN A 339 -3.57 -11.37 14.86
CA ASN A 339 -3.40 -10.82 13.53
C ASN A 339 -4.38 -9.66 13.38
N LEU A 340 -3.95 -8.60 12.70
CA LEU A 340 -4.84 -7.56 12.22
C LEU A 340 -5.27 -7.88 10.79
N SER A 341 -6.52 -7.53 10.50
CA SER A 341 -7.14 -7.72 9.19
C SER A 341 -7.43 -6.38 8.51
N SER A 342 -7.75 -5.34 9.28
CA SER A 342 -7.92 -3.97 8.81
C SER A 342 -7.59 -3.00 9.96
N PHE A 343 -7.06 -1.84 9.62
CA PHE A 343 -6.68 -0.79 10.56
C PHE A 343 -6.84 0.55 9.85
N ALA A 344 -7.49 1.51 10.51
CA ALA A 344 -7.70 2.84 9.98
C ALA A 344 -7.75 3.86 11.12
N ALA A 345 -7.18 5.03 10.90
CA ALA A 345 -7.24 6.17 11.80
C ALA A 345 -7.76 7.40 11.04
N GLY A 346 -8.20 8.42 11.75
CA GLY A 346 -8.72 9.66 11.18
C GLY A 346 -9.26 10.58 12.26
N GLN A 347 -9.86 11.70 11.86
CA GLN A 347 -10.32 12.73 12.80
C GLN A 347 -11.40 12.24 13.79
N ALA A 348 -12.27 11.32 13.36
CA ALA A 348 -13.28 10.71 14.22
C ALA A 348 -12.70 9.76 15.29
N GLY A 349 -11.44 9.34 15.15
CA GLY A 349 -10.77 8.40 16.05
C GLY A 349 -10.05 7.28 15.29
N VAL A 350 -9.85 6.16 15.96
CA VAL A 350 -9.13 4.99 15.43
C VAL A 350 -10.03 3.78 15.46
N VAL A 351 -9.99 2.98 14.40
CA VAL A 351 -10.72 1.71 14.28
C VAL A 351 -9.81 0.60 13.78
N ALA A 352 -10.02 -0.60 14.30
CA ALA A 352 -9.24 -1.78 13.96
C ALA A 352 -10.13 -3.02 13.91
N ALA A 353 -9.82 -3.93 12.98
CA ALA A 353 -10.40 -5.26 12.92
C ALA A 353 -9.30 -6.30 13.08
N GLY A 354 -9.40 -7.17 14.10
CA GLY A 354 -8.39 -8.17 14.42
C GLY A 354 -8.94 -9.57 14.71
N LEU A 355 -8.10 -10.59 14.56
CA LEU A 355 -8.46 -12.01 14.61
C LEU A 355 -7.92 -12.73 15.84
N THR A 356 -8.70 -13.67 16.38
CA THR A 356 -8.34 -14.47 17.57
C THR A 356 -7.67 -15.83 17.29
N GLY A 357 -6.94 -16.33 18.31
CA GLY A 357 -5.85 -17.31 18.25
C GLY A 357 -6.12 -18.81 17.95
N ARG A 358 -7.04 -19.21 17.06
CA ARG A 358 -7.06 -20.58 16.49
C ARG A 358 -6.93 -20.62 14.96
N SER A 359 -7.62 -19.74 14.24
CA SER A 359 -7.57 -19.65 12.77
C SER A 359 -6.36 -18.85 12.27
N ALA A 360 -5.85 -17.93 13.10
CA ALA A 360 -4.63 -17.15 12.89
C ALA A 360 -3.36 -17.96 12.57
N ARG A 361 -3.31 -19.25 12.95
CA ARG A 361 -2.15 -20.14 12.76
C ARG A 361 -2.24 -21.03 11.51
N ARG A 362 -3.40 -21.15 10.86
CA ARG A 362 -3.66 -22.24 9.88
C ARG A 362 -4.09 -21.81 8.48
N GLU A 363 -4.44 -20.55 8.27
CA GLU A 363 -4.84 -20.06 6.94
C GLU A 363 -3.81 -19.05 6.43
N PRO A 364 -2.81 -19.48 5.63
CA PRO A 364 -2.04 -18.55 4.83
C PRO A 364 -2.98 -18.03 3.74
N GLY A 365 -3.30 -16.76 3.80
CA GLY A 365 -4.24 -16.17 2.87
C GLY A 365 -4.44 -14.68 3.10
N LEU A 366 -3.34 -13.92 3.18
CA LEU A 366 -3.32 -12.75 2.30
C LEU A 366 -3.46 -13.38 0.92
N MET A 367 -4.64 -13.27 0.32
CA MET A 367 -4.84 -13.76 -1.03
C MET A 367 -4.05 -12.80 -1.91
N GLN A 368 -2.72 -12.99 -1.98
CA GLN A 368 -1.81 -12.24 -2.83
C GLN A 368 -2.08 -12.68 -4.26
N THR A 369 -3.07 -12.06 -4.88
CA THR A 369 -3.27 -12.23 -6.31
C THR A 369 -2.19 -11.39 -6.98
N ARG A 370 -1.10 -12.04 -7.40
CA ARG A 370 -0.13 -11.43 -8.30
C ARG A 370 -0.74 -11.41 -9.69
N VAL A 371 -1.26 -10.26 -10.10
CA VAL A 371 -1.62 -10.03 -11.51
C VAL A 371 -0.37 -9.49 -12.19
N ARG A 372 0.10 -10.16 -13.24
CA ARG A 372 1.15 -9.63 -14.10
C ARG A 372 0.55 -9.18 -15.43
N THR A 373 0.67 -7.91 -15.74
CA THR A 373 0.20 -7.33 -17.00
C THR A 373 1.24 -6.31 -17.47
N ALA A 374 1.64 -6.39 -18.74
CA ALA A 374 2.66 -5.52 -19.36
C ALA A 374 4.00 -5.45 -18.57
N GLY A 375 4.53 -6.59 -18.14
CA GLY A 375 5.83 -6.66 -17.43
C GLY A 375 5.80 -6.21 -15.95
N ARG A 376 4.68 -5.69 -15.45
CA ARG A 376 4.53 -5.22 -14.05
C ARG A 376 3.77 -6.25 -13.21
N THR A 377 4.16 -6.41 -11.93
CA THR A 377 3.50 -7.32 -10.98
C THR A 377 2.68 -6.52 -9.98
N TYR A 378 1.36 -6.59 -10.08
CA TYR A 378 0.42 -6.04 -9.10
C TYR A 378 0.18 -7.09 -8.02
N THR A 379 0.42 -6.79 -6.75
CA THR A 379 0.18 -7.73 -5.65
C THR A 379 -1.08 -7.31 -4.91
N HIS A 380 -2.24 -7.87 -5.22
CA HIS A 380 -3.45 -7.55 -4.46
C HIS A 380 -3.37 -8.22 -3.09
N SER A 381 -3.31 -7.46 -2.00
CA SER A 381 -3.52 -7.99 -0.66
C SER A 381 -5.01 -8.23 -0.42
N GLY A 382 -5.53 -9.39 -0.80
CA GLY A 382 -6.87 -9.80 -0.39
C GLY A 382 -6.91 -10.00 1.12
N HIS A 383 -7.77 -9.26 1.83
CA HIS A 383 -8.10 -9.58 3.22
C HIS A 383 -8.72 -10.98 3.24
N GLY A 384 -8.21 -11.87 4.09
CA GLY A 384 -8.78 -13.21 4.21
C GLY A 384 -10.26 -13.16 4.60
N ASP A 385 -10.99 -14.22 4.27
CA ASP A 385 -12.36 -14.41 4.72
C ASP A 385 -12.33 -15.11 6.09
N TYR A 386 -12.90 -14.51 7.13
CA TYR A 386 -12.78 -15.00 8.51
C TYR A 386 -14.14 -15.21 9.14
N ARG A 387 -14.26 -16.14 10.08
CA ARG A 387 -15.51 -16.30 10.81
C ARG A 387 -15.85 -15.02 11.58
N ALA A 388 -17.11 -14.58 11.49
CA ALA A 388 -17.57 -13.34 12.12
C ALA A 388 -17.41 -13.35 13.66
N ASP A 389 -17.42 -14.51 14.31
CA ASP A 389 -17.17 -14.65 15.75
C ASP A 389 -15.70 -14.68 16.18
N GLU A 390 -14.78 -14.86 15.22
CA GLU A 390 -13.34 -14.84 15.47
C GLU A 390 -12.74 -13.44 15.22
N LEU A 391 -13.47 -12.59 14.51
CA LEU A 391 -13.13 -11.21 14.17
C LEU A 391 -13.68 -10.24 15.21
N TRP A 392 -12.79 -9.41 15.75
CA TRP A 392 -13.09 -8.39 16.75
C TRP A 392 -12.85 -7.01 16.18
N LEU A 393 -13.81 -6.12 16.39
CA LEU A 393 -13.72 -4.71 16.06
C LEU A 393 -13.35 -3.94 17.32
N GLY A 394 -12.26 -3.21 17.25
CA GLY A 394 -11.82 -2.26 18.25
C GLY A 394 -12.01 -0.85 17.72
N TRP A 395 -12.41 0.06 18.59
CA TRP A 395 -12.43 1.47 18.26
C TRP A 395 -12.09 2.33 19.47
N SER A 396 -11.60 3.53 19.19
CA SER A 396 -11.34 4.57 20.17
C SER A 396 -11.59 5.94 19.56
N ARG A 397 -12.28 6.82 20.30
CA ARG A 397 -12.53 8.22 19.87
C ARG A 397 -11.31 9.11 20.12
N ASP A 398 -10.68 8.93 21.28
CA ASP A 398 -9.56 9.73 21.78
C ASP A 398 -8.20 9.07 21.56
N GLY A 399 -8.22 7.81 21.12
CA GLY A 399 -7.03 6.99 20.96
C GLY A 399 -6.59 6.27 22.24
N ASP A 400 -7.11 6.66 23.40
CA ASP A 400 -6.67 6.17 24.71
C ASP A 400 -7.66 5.13 25.28
N ALA A 401 -8.96 5.39 25.17
CA ALA A 401 -9.98 4.49 25.67
C ALA A 401 -10.55 3.64 24.53
N TRP A 402 -10.36 2.31 24.64
CA TRP A 402 -10.77 1.37 23.59
C TRP A 402 -11.97 0.53 24.00
N THR A 403 -12.90 0.36 23.05
CA THR A 403 -14.03 -0.57 23.18
C THR A 403 -13.93 -1.65 22.12
N TRP A 404 -14.28 -2.88 22.47
CA TRP A 404 -14.17 -4.05 21.60
C TRP A 404 -15.50 -4.78 21.50
N GLN A 405 -15.90 -5.13 20.29
CA GLN A 405 -17.10 -5.94 20.02
C GLN A 405 -16.83 -6.98 18.91
N PRO A 406 -17.43 -8.18 18.96
CA PRO A 406 -17.36 -9.13 17.86
C PRO A 406 -18.00 -8.57 16.58
N ALA A 407 -17.46 -8.94 15.41
CA ALA A 407 -18.02 -8.49 14.13
C ALA A 407 -19.44 -9.03 13.87
N SER A 408 -19.75 -10.23 14.38
CA SER A 408 -21.10 -10.80 14.32
C SER A 408 -22.15 -9.93 15.04
N GLU A 409 -21.80 -9.39 16.20
CA GLU A 409 -22.65 -8.45 16.96
C GLU A 409 -22.71 -7.09 16.26
N ALA A 410 -21.57 -6.56 15.84
CA ALA A 410 -21.47 -5.26 15.20
C ALA A 410 -22.33 -5.13 13.94
N PHE A 411 -22.29 -6.15 13.08
CA PHE A 411 -22.92 -6.10 11.75
C PHE A 411 -24.20 -6.95 11.65
N GLY A 412 -24.64 -7.56 12.76
CA GLY A 412 -25.78 -8.47 12.77
C GLY A 412 -25.61 -9.66 11.82
N VAL A 413 -24.39 -10.19 11.72
CA VAL A 413 -24.05 -11.32 10.84
C VAL A 413 -24.01 -12.61 11.65
N ASP A 414 -24.46 -13.72 11.07
CA ASP A 414 -24.33 -15.04 11.70
C ASP A 414 -22.86 -15.30 12.11
N PRO A 415 -22.58 -15.60 13.39
CA PRO A 415 -21.26 -15.95 13.92
C PRO A 415 -20.42 -16.90 13.05
N ARG A 416 -21.07 -17.81 12.33
CA ARG A 416 -20.44 -18.87 11.54
C ARG A 416 -20.11 -18.45 10.11
N ARG A 417 -20.64 -17.32 9.62
CA ARG A 417 -20.34 -16.83 8.27
C ARG A 417 -18.91 -16.35 8.18
N ARG A 418 -18.31 -16.57 7.00
CA ARG A 418 -17.00 -16.03 6.67
C ARG A 418 -17.18 -14.65 6.03
N ILE A 419 -16.55 -13.65 6.63
CA ILE A 419 -16.61 -12.26 6.23
C ILE A 419 -15.20 -11.67 6.15
N SER A 420 -15.01 -10.68 5.29
CA SER A 420 -13.90 -9.74 5.42
C SER A 420 -14.46 -8.36 5.76
N VAL A 421 -13.69 -7.57 6.50
CA VAL A 421 -14.07 -6.23 6.93
C VAL A 421 -12.97 -5.28 6.55
N ARG A 422 -13.33 -4.21 5.86
CA ARG A 422 -12.51 -3.04 5.64
C ARG A 422 -13.08 -1.87 6.41
N LEU A 423 -12.20 -0.99 6.86
CA LEU A 423 -12.55 0.12 7.72
C LEU A 423 -11.95 1.41 7.16
N ALA A 424 -12.69 2.51 7.35
CA ALA A 424 -12.20 3.86 7.17
C ALA A 424 -12.87 4.79 8.19
N VAL A 425 -12.22 5.91 8.43
CA VAL A 425 -12.58 6.89 9.44
C VAL A 425 -12.75 8.23 8.73
N GLY A 426 -13.97 8.79 8.84
CA GLY A 426 -14.26 10.14 8.38
C GLY A 426 -14.09 11.17 9.49
N LYS A 427 -14.77 12.31 9.36
CA LYS A 427 -14.77 13.39 10.35
C LYS A 427 -15.55 13.05 11.61
N ASP A 428 -16.77 12.54 11.43
CA ASP A 428 -17.76 12.26 12.47
C ASP A 428 -18.42 10.88 12.28
N PHE A 429 -17.82 10.04 11.44
CA PHE A 429 -18.33 8.72 11.11
C PHE A 429 -17.21 7.71 10.91
N LEU A 430 -17.58 6.44 11.06
CA LEU A 430 -16.76 5.28 10.76
C LEU A 430 -17.49 4.50 9.67
N LEU A 431 -16.74 4.06 8.66
CA LEU A 431 -17.25 3.32 7.52
C LEU A 431 -16.71 1.90 7.56
N ALA A 432 -17.57 0.92 7.30
CA ALA A 432 -17.17 -0.47 7.12
C ALA A 432 -17.81 -1.06 5.86
N GLU A 433 -16.98 -1.70 5.04
CA GLU A 433 -17.42 -2.58 3.96
C GLU A 433 -17.23 -4.01 4.45
N VAL A 434 -18.32 -4.78 4.43
CA VAL A 434 -18.33 -6.17 4.82
C VAL A 434 -18.61 -7.01 3.59
N SER A 435 -17.62 -7.80 3.16
CA SER A 435 -17.83 -8.80 2.12
C SER A 435 -18.24 -10.11 2.78
N ASP A 436 -19.45 -10.58 2.49
CA ASP A 436 -20.00 -11.83 3.02
C ASP A 436 -19.83 -12.98 2.01
N PHE A 437 -18.99 -13.95 2.39
CA PHE A 437 -18.67 -15.14 1.61
C PHE A 437 -19.57 -16.33 1.98
N GLY A 438 -20.56 -16.12 2.85
CA GLY A 438 -21.53 -17.11 3.28
C GLY A 438 -20.99 -18.14 4.28
N MET A 439 -21.72 -19.24 4.42
CA MET A 439 -21.31 -20.39 5.24
C MET A 439 -20.51 -21.35 4.36
N MET A 440 -19.24 -21.05 4.07
CA MET A 440 -18.41 -21.97 3.30
C MET A 440 -17.88 -23.12 4.17
N TRP A 441 -18.18 -24.34 3.74
CA TRP A 441 -17.81 -25.60 4.36
C TRP A 441 -16.42 -25.97 3.84
N LYS A 442 -15.37 -25.27 4.32
CA LYS A 442 -13.98 -25.41 3.85
C LYS A 442 -13.80 -25.16 2.35
N ILE A 443 -13.22 -24.02 2.00
CA ILE A 443 -12.51 -23.92 0.73
C ILE A 443 -11.36 -24.95 0.82
N THR A 444 -11.37 -25.98 -0.01
CA THR A 444 -10.17 -26.82 -0.21
C THR A 444 -9.02 -25.89 -0.56
N ARG A 445 -7.84 -26.05 0.08
CA ARG A 445 -6.66 -25.17 -0.10
C ARG A 445 -6.27 -24.87 -1.56
N ASP A 446 -6.77 -25.66 -2.51
CA ASP A 446 -6.48 -25.58 -3.94
C ASP A 446 -7.63 -24.99 -4.79
N THR A 447 -8.68 -24.43 -4.17
CA THR A 447 -9.74 -23.74 -4.91
C THR A 447 -9.28 -22.33 -5.25
N TYR A 448 -8.80 -22.16 -6.49
CA TYR A 448 -8.62 -20.86 -7.10
C TYR A 448 -9.99 -20.18 -7.24
N ILE A 449 -10.16 -19.01 -6.61
CA ILE A 449 -11.28 -18.11 -6.91
C ILE A 449 -10.75 -17.17 -7.99
N PRO A 450 -11.10 -17.36 -9.27
CA PRO A 450 -10.78 -16.38 -10.29
C PRO A 450 -11.42 -15.05 -9.90
N PHE A 451 -10.60 -14.00 -9.82
CA PHE A 451 -11.12 -12.65 -9.94
C PHE A 451 -11.36 -12.46 -11.44
N ASP A 452 -12.59 -12.70 -11.88
CA ASP A 452 -13.00 -12.35 -13.24
C ASP A 452 -13.49 -10.91 -13.20
N PRO A 453 -12.74 -9.93 -13.73
CA PRO A 453 -13.23 -8.56 -13.88
C PRO A 453 -14.33 -8.46 -14.96
N SER A 454 -14.62 -9.55 -15.69
CA SER A 454 -15.75 -9.64 -16.62
C SER A 454 -16.82 -10.60 -16.08
N PRO A 455 -18.12 -10.25 -16.06
CA PRO A 455 -19.17 -11.16 -15.58
C PRO A 455 -19.47 -12.34 -16.52
N THR A 456 -18.66 -12.56 -17.57
CA THR A 456 -19.04 -13.39 -18.71
C THR A 456 -18.55 -14.84 -18.66
N GLY A 457 -17.77 -15.24 -17.66
CA GLY A 457 -17.29 -16.61 -17.49
C GLY A 457 -18.16 -17.45 -16.55
N ASP A 458 -18.55 -18.66 -16.98
CA ASP A 458 -19.35 -19.67 -16.23
C ASP A 458 -18.68 -20.23 -14.94
N GLY A 459 -17.65 -19.56 -14.41
CA GLY A 459 -17.12 -19.84 -13.08
C GLY A 459 -17.97 -19.13 -12.05
N HIS A 460 -18.79 -19.86 -11.30
CA HIS A 460 -19.50 -19.33 -10.12
C HIS A 460 -18.50 -18.93 -9.02
N ALA A 461 -17.78 -17.82 -9.21
CA ALA A 461 -17.40 -17.00 -8.07
C ALA A 461 -18.71 -16.64 -7.39
N VAL A 462 -18.92 -17.13 -6.17
CA VAL A 462 -20.01 -16.63 -5.33
C VAL A 462 -19.68 -15.15 -5.14
N ALA A 463 -20.32 -14.28 -5.92
CA ALA A 463 -20.14 -12.85 -5.81
C ALA A 463 -20.40 -12.50 -4.35
N ALA A 464 -19.32 -12.18 -3.62
CA ALA A 464 -19.43 -11.92 -2.20
C ALA A 464 -20.44 -10.79 -2.02
N ARG A 465 -21.48 -11.01 -1.21
CA ARG A 465 -22.48 -9.98 -1.01
C ARG A 465 -21.81 -8.88 -0.19
N ARG A 466 -21.54 -7.74 -0.83
CA ARG A 466 -21.01 -6.55 -0.17
C ARG A 466 -22.13 -5.84 0.58
N ARG A 467 -21.86 -5.46 1.83
CA ARG A 467 -22.76 -4.70 2.70
C ARG A 467 -21.98 -3.53 3.28
N TRP A 468 -22.58 -2.34 3.29
CA TRP A 468 -21.97 -1.13 3.81
C TRP A 468 -22.59 -0.77 5.15
N PHE A 469 -21.76 -0.42 6.10
CA PHE A 469 -22.18 -0.02 7.43
C PHE A 469 -21.53 1.30 7.81
N MET A 470 -22.28 2.13 8.53
CA MET A 470 -21.78 3.38 9.08
C MET A 470 -22.11 3.45 10.57
N ALA A 471 -21.15 3.89 11.36
CA ALA A 471 -21.38 4.29 12.75
C ALA A 471 -21.06 5.78 12.89
N ARG A 472 -21.96 6.56 13.52
CA ARG A 472 -21.72 7.97 13.83
C ARG A 472 -20.96 8.09 15.14
N VAL A 473 -19.99 9.00 15.19
CA VAL A 473 -19.25 9.33 16.41
C VAL A 473 -19.53 10.79 16.77
N GLY A 474 -20.28 10.97 17.86
CA GLY A 474 -20.77 12.26 18.35
C GLY A 474 -20.67 12.34 19.86
#